data_AF-A0A925SX67-F1
#
_entry.id   AF-A0A925SX67-F1
#
_cell.length_a   1.000
_cell.length_b   1.000
_cell.length_c   1.000
_cell.angle_alpha   90.00
_cell.angle_beta   90.00
_cell.angle_gamma   90.00
#
_symmetry.space_group_name_H-M   'P 1'
#
loop_
_entity.id
_entity.type
_entity.pdbx_description
1 polymer ?
#
loop_
_entity_poly.entity_id
_entity_poly.type
_entity_poly.pdbx_seq_one_letter_code
_entity_poly.pdbx_strand_id
1 'polypeptide(L)'
;VAGFLRRTLARLDVSSRTLYALIEPGSCFAGTLAELALAADRAYMLALAGDDALAPKLVLSEMNFGAYPMVNGQSRLGRRFHDDEAALEALRKRTGERFAAGAALEAGLVTAAPDDIDWADEIRLAIEERAAMSPDALTGMEANLRFGGRETMETRIFGRLTAWQNWIFQRPNAVGDKGALKVYGKGEKAAFDWKRV
;
A
#
# COMPACT_ATOMS: atom_id res chain seq x y z
N VAL A 1 19.32 8.45 10.38
CA VAL A 1 18.70 7.13 10.08
C VAL A 1 17.18 7.23 9.88
N ALA A 2 16.40 7.78 10.83
CA ALA A 2 14.93 7.85 10.75
C ALA A 2 14.36 8.49 9.45
N GLY A 3 14.95 9.60 8.97
CA GLY A 3 14.50 10.23 7.72
C GLY A 3 14.69 9.37 6.47
N PHE A 4 15.68 8.47 6.45
CA PHE A 4 15.88 7.52 5.34
C PHE A 4 14.83 6.41 5.38
N LEU A 5 14.56 5.85 6.57
CA LEU A 5 13.49 4.86 6.75
C LEU A 5 12.14 5.43 6.31
N ARG A 6 11.78 6.63 6.77
CA ARG A 6 10.55 7.32 6.34
C ARG A 6 10.44 7.42 4.82
N ARG A 7 11.47 7.95 4.14
CA ARG A 7 11.46 8.09 2.67
C ARG A 7 11.43 6.76 1.95
N THR A 8 12.03 5.71 2.53
CA THR A 8 12.08 4.38 1.92
C THR A 8 10.71 3.71 2.02
N LEU A 9 10.10 3.72 3.20
CA LEU A 9 8.76 3.18 3.40
C LEU A 9 7.71 3.93 2.57
N ALA A 10 7.81 5.27 2.48
CA ALA A 10 6.88 6.07 1.67
C ALA A 10 6.87 5.71 0.17
N ARG A 11 7.89 4.99 -0.34
CA ARG A 11 7.88 4.49 -1.72
C ARG A 11 6.91 3.32 -1.90
N LEU A 12 6.65 2.54 -0.85
CA LEU A 12 5.74 1.39 -0.94
C LEU A 12 4.34 1.85 -1.31
N ASP A 13 3.84 2.90 -0.68
CA ASP A 13 2.45 3.35 -0.85
C ASP A 13 2.15 3.82 -2.28
N VAL A 14 3.14 4.42 -2.96
CA VAL A 14 3.04 4.94 -4.33
C VAL A 14 3.58 3.98 -5.40
N SER A 15 3.98 2.77 -5.02
CA SER A 15 4.46 1.76 -5.98
C SER A 15 3.29 1.13 -6.73
N SER A 16 3.43 0.98 -8.06
CA SER A 16 2.44 0.35 -8.94
C SER A 16 2.48 -1.18 -8.86
N ARG A 17 2.37 -1.71 -7.64
CA ARG A 17 2.36 -3.14 -7.35
C ARG A 17 1.39 -3.41 -6.21
N THR A 18 0.65 -4.50 -6.33
CA THR A 18 -0.08 -5.09 -5.20
C THR A 18 0.89 -5.49 -4.10
N LEU A 19 0.55 -5.20 -2.86
CA LEU A 19 1.35 -5.49 -1.67
C LEU A 19 0.55 -6.39 -0.73
N TYR A 20 0.99 -7.63 -0.54
CA TYR A 20 0.46 -8.53 0.48
C TYR A 20 1.50 -8.73 1.59
N ALA A 21 1.03 -8.71 2.84
CA ALA A 21 1.84 -9.09 4.00
C ALA A 21 1.34 -10.42 4.56
N LEU A 22 2.23 -11.41 4.61
CA LEU A 22 1.97 -12.73 5.18
C LEU A 22 2.70 -12.82 6.52
N ILE A 23 1.94 -12.88 7.60
CA ILE A 23 2.45 -12.94 8.97
C ILE A 23 2.42 -14.40 9.41
N GLU A 24 3.54 -15.07 9.16
CA GLU A 24 3.74 -16.52 9.34
C GLU A 24 4.59 -16.85 10.58
N PRO A 25 4.58 -18.10 11.06
CA PRO A 25 5.44 -18.54 12.17
C PRO A 25 6.91 -18.17 11.94
N GLY A 26 7.56 -17.63 12.98
CA GLY A 26 8.94 -17.15 12.91
C GLY A 26 9.12 -15.74 12.31
N SER A 27 8.05 -15.10 11.83
CA SER A 27 8.09 -13.69 11.40
C SER A 27 8.21 -12.72 12.58
N CYS A 28 8.53 -11.46 12.28
CA CYS A 28 8.75 -10.41 13.28
C CYS A 28 8.15 -9.05 12.86
N PHE A 29 6.84 -9.02 12.58
CA PHE A 29 6.09 -7.78 12.32
C PHE A 29 5.94 -6.94 13.60
N ALA A 30 7.06 -6.36 14.03
CA ALA A 30 7.21 -5.62 15.27
C ALA A 30 7.78 -4.22 15.02
N GLY A 31 7.11 -3.21 15.58
CA GLY A 31 7.50 -1.82 15.47
C GLY A 31 7.69 -1.36 14.03
N THR A 32 8.92 -1.03 13.64
CA THR A 32 9.22 -0.57 12.27
C THR A 32 8.87 -1.63 11.21
N LEU A 33 9.02 -2.93 11.51
CA LEU A 33 8.67 -3.99 10.55
C LEU A 33 7.15 -4.18 10.42
N ALA A 34 6.35 -3.77 11.43
CA ALA A 34 4.90 -3.77 11.32
C ALA A 34 4.39 -2.80 10.24
N GLU A 35 5.17 -1.78 9.85
CA GLU A 35 4.84 -0.89 8.73
C GLU A 35 4.65 -1.64 7.40
N LEU A 36 5.29 -2.81 7.22
CA LEU A 36 5.11 -3.62 6.02
C LEU A 36 3.69 -4.20 5.94
N ALA A 37 3.13 -4.65 7.07
CA ALA A 37 1.74 -5.08 7.13
C ALA A 37 0.77 -3.91 6.97
N LEU A 38 1.08 -2.76 7.56
CA LEU A 38 0.24 -1.57 7.48
C LEU A 38 0.27 -0.89 6.09
N ALA A 39 1.34 -1.08 5.32
CA ALA A 39 1.47 -0.59 3.94
C ALA A 39 0.74 -1.48 2.93
N ALA A 40 0.55 -2.75 3.27
CA ALA A 40 -0.03 -3.74 2.38
C ALA A 40 -1.49 -3.43 2.03
N ASP A 41 -1.90 -3.81 0.81
CA ASP A 41 -3.30 -3.78 0.40
C ASP A 41 -4.12 -4.81 1.19
N ARG A 42 -3.50 -5.95 1.50
CA ARG A 42 -4.04 -6.97 2.40
C ARG A 42 -2.94 -7.54 3.29
N ALA A 43 -3.29 -7.77 4.55
CA ALA A 43 -2.42 -8.43 5.51
C ALA A 43 -3.12 -9.69 6.03
N TYR A 44 -2.47 -10.84 5.94
CA TYR A 44 -2.97 -12.12 6.41
C TYR A 44 -2.09 -12.62 7.54
N MET A 45 -2.69 -13.14 8.60
CA MET A 45 -1.95 -13.62 9.77
C MET A 45 -2.38 -15.02 10.19
N LEU A 46 -1.44 -15.95 10.23
CA LEU A 46 -1.77 -17.35 10.45
C LEU A 46 -2.27 -17.56 11.89
N ALA A 47 -3.49 -18.08 12.02
CA ALA A 47 -4.09 -18.46 13.28
C ALA A 47 -3.76 -19.93 13.62
N LEU A 48 -2.64 -20.17 14.30
CA LEU A 48 -2.31 -21.50 14.77
C LEU A 48 -3.12 -21.87 16.02
N ALA A 49 -3.89 -22.96 15.94
CA ALA A 49 -4.54 -23.55 17.10
C ALA A 49 -3.54 -24.43 17.89
N GLY A 50 -3.32 -24.11 19.17
CA GLY A 50 -2.67 -25.02 20.12
C GLY A 50 -1.23 -24.68 20.54
N ASP A 51 -0.37 -24.18 19.64
CA ASP A 51 1.02 -23.80 20.00
C ASP A 51 1.22 -22.28 19.95
N ASP A 52 0.97 -21.63 21.08
CA ASP A 52 1.14 -20.18 21.23
C ASP A 52 2.60 -19.72 21.06
N ALA A 53 3.58 -20.62 21.24
CA ALA A 53 4.99 -20.30 21.07
C ALA A 53 5.38 -20.24 19.58
N LEU A 54 4.74 -21.04 18.73
CA LEU A 54 4.91 -21.00 17.28
C LEU A 54 4.01 -19.96 16.59
N ALA A 55 2.87 -19.61 17.21
CA ALA A 55 1.93 -18.65 16.65
C ALA A 55 2.60 -17.29 16.41
N PRO A 56 2.51 -16.73 15.18
CA PRO A 56 3.09 -15.43 14.89
C PRO A 56 2.45 -14.33 15.73
N LYS A 57 3.21 -13.26 15.97
CA LYS A 57 2.74 -12.09 16.72
C LYS A 57 3.01 -10.82 15.94
N LEU A 58 2.04 -9.90 15.97
CA LEU A 58 2.22 -8.52 15.53
C LEU A 58 2.40 -7.63 16.77
N VAL A 59 3.36 -6.70 16.72
CA VAL A 59 3.65 -5.80 17.84
C VAL A 59 3.73 -4.37 17.34
N LEU A 60 2.90 -3.49 17.91
CA LEU A 60 3.01 -2.06 17.66
C LEU A 60 4.05 -1.42 18.59
N SER A 61 4.72 -0.40 18.08
CA SER A 61 5.62 0.49 18.83
C SER A 61 5.14 1.94 18.65
N GLU A 62 5.64 2.87 19.47
CA GLU A 62 5.36 4.31 19.29
C GLU A 62 5.69 4.82 17.87
N MET A 63 6.63 4.18 17.18
CA MET A 63 7.01 4.57 15.82
C MET A 63 5.87 4.42 14.81
N ASN A 64 4.94 3.48 15.04
CA ASN A 64 3.81 3.22 14.14
C ASN A 64 2.76 4.34 14.15
N PHE A 65 2.82 5.23 15.15
CA PHE A 65 1.86 6.32 15.34
C PHE A 65 2.36 7.68 14.81
N GLY A 66 3.34 7.69 13.91
CA GLY A 66 3.73 8.93 13.21
C GLY A 66 5.20 9.10 12.84
N ALA A 67 6.08 8.16 13.18
CA ALA A 67 7.50 8.31 12.84
C ALA A 67 7.77 8.15 11.32
N TYR A 68 6.90 7.42 10.62
CA TYR A 68 7.06 7.06 9.20
C TYR A 68 5.83 7.46 8.36
N PRO A 69 5.51 8.76 8.27
CA PRO A 69 4.32 9.18 7.53
C PRO A 69 4.41 8.79 6.05
N MET A 70 3.26 8.43 5.48
CA MET A 70 3.05 8.33 4.05
C MET A 70 3.15 9.72 3.40
N VAL A 71 3.12 9.79 2.07
CA VAL A 71 3.19 11.07 1.34
C VAL A 71 1.98 12.00 1.59
N ASN A 72 0.88 11.49 2.12
CA ASN A 72 -0.27 12.29 2.56
C ASN A 72 -0.10 12.91 3.97
N GLY A 73 1.04 12.67 4.63
CA GLY A 73 1.37 13.20 5.95
C GLY A 73 0.80 12.40 7.12
N GLN A 74 0.04 11.33 6.89
CA GLN A 74 -0.53 10.46 7.93
C GLN A 74 0.41 9.30 8.24
N SER A 75 0.33 8.76 9.46
CA SER A 75 0.82 7.39 9.73
C SER A 75 -0.06 6.39 8.97
N ARG A 76 0.45 5.18 8.72
CA ARG A 76 -0.35 4.13 8.06
C ARG A 76 -1.54 3.68 8.91
N LEU A 77 -1.37 3.65 10.24
CA LEU A 77 -2.47 3.45 11.18
C LEU A 77 -3.52 4.57 11.05
N GLY A 78 -3.09 5.84 11.05
CA GLY A 78 -4.00 6.98 10.85
C GLY A 78 -4.78 6.85 9.56
N ARG A 79 -4.11 6.53 8.44
CA ARG A 79 -4.78 6.29 7.17
C ARG A 79 -5.76 5.10 7.23
N ARG A 80 -5.37 3.99 7.86
CA ARG A 80 -6.17 2.75 7.95
C ARG A 80 -7.43 2.92 8.77
N PHE A 81 -7.36 3.68 9.86
CA PHE A 81 -8.49 3.97 10.75
C PHE A 81 -9.13 5.33 10.47
N HIS A 82 -8.84 5.95 9.33
CA HIS A 82 -9.38 7.25 8.93
C HIS A 82 -9.21 8.37 9.97
N ASP A 83 -8.06 8.37 10.67
CA ASP A 83 -7.73 9.26 11.79
C ASP A 83 -8.76 9.25 12.93
N ASP A 84 -9.48 8.14 13.13
CA ASP A 84 -10.34 7.95 14.31
C ASP A 84 -9.49 7.97 15.60
N GLU A 85 -9.57 9.09 16.33
CA GLU A 85 -8.80 9.32 17.55
C GLU A 85 -9.07 8.25 18.62
N ALA A 86 -10.31 7.78 18.76
CA ALA A 86 -10.65 6.79 19.78
C ALA A 86 -10.02 5.43 19.45
N ALA A 87 -10.10 5.00 18.18
CA ALA A 87 -9.47 3.77 17.72
C ALA A 87 -7.94 3.83 17.84
N LEU A 88 -7.32 4.94 17.42
CA LEU A 88 -5.88 5.13 17.48
C LEU A 88 -5.36 5.18 18.93
N GLU A 89 -6.09 5.82 19.85
CA GLU A 89 -5.73 5.87 21.25
C GLU A 89 -5.89 4.50 21.93
N ALA A 90 -6.92 3.74 21.57
CA ALA A 90 -7.09 2.36 22.04
C ALA A 90 -5.93 1.46 21.59
N LEU A 91 -5.46 1.61 20.35
CA LEU A 91 -4.30 0.89 19.84
C LEU A 91 -2.99 1.35 20.50
N ARG A 92 -2.83 2.66 20.74
CA ARG A 92 -1.64 3.21 21.40
C ARG A 92 -1.49 2.70 22.82
N LYS A 93 -2.59 2.52 23.56
CA LYS A 93 -2.58 1.89 24.90
C LYS A 93 -2.10 0.44 24.90
N ARG A 94 -2.16 -0.22 23.73
CA ARG A 94 -1.71 -1.59 23.49
C ARG A 94 -0.34 -1.66 22.82
N THR A 95 0.40 -0.54 22.78
CA THR A 95 1.81 -0.54 22.33
C THR A 95 2.62 -1.56 23.13
N GLY A 96 3.44 -2.36 22.44
CA GLY A 96 4.24 -3.43 23.04
C GLY A 96 3.49 -4.74 23.30
N GLU A 97 2.16 -4.77 23.16
CA GLU A 97 1.38 -6.01 23.21
C GLU A 97 1.74 -6.92 22.02
N ARG A 98 1.78 -8.23 22.26
CA ARG A 98 1.97 -9.27 21.24
C ARG A 98 0.61 -9.76 20.77
N PHE A 99 0.06 -9.10 19.77
CA PHE A 99 -1.23 -9.48 19.20
C PHE A 99 -1.13 -10.85 18.54
N ALA A 100 -1.92 -11.81 19.02
CA ALA A 100 -2.20 -13.06 18.32
C ALA A 100 -3.16 -12.81 17.13
N ALA A 101 -3.29 -13.77 16.22
CA ALA A 101 -4.03 -13.60 14.96
C ALA A 101 -5.48 -13.09 15.17
N GLY A 102 -6.24 -13.70 16.08
CA GLY A 102 -7.61 -13.25 16.40
C GLY A 102 -7.66 -11.83 16.98
N ALA A 103 -6.77 -11.51 17.92
CA ALA A 103 -6.70 -10.18 18.53
C ALA A 103 -6.24 -9.10 17.52
N ALA A 104 -5.35 -9.45 16.58
CA ALA A 104 -4.93 -8.57 15.50
C ALA A 104 -6.06 -8.31 14.52
N LEU A 105 -6.88 -9.32 14.20
CA LEU A 105 -8.04 -9.19 13.34
C LEU A 105 -9.12 -8.32 13.99
N GLU A 106 -9.45 -8.58 15.26
CA GLU A 106 -10.43 -7.80 16.03
C GLU A 106 -10.00 -6.34 16.19
N ALA A 107 -8.71 -6.11 16.42
CA ALA A 107 -8.12 -4.77 16.47
C ALA A 107 -8.03 -4.09 15.09
N GLY A 108 -8.44 -4.78 14.01
CA GLY A 108 -8.41 -4.27 12.65
C GLY A 108 -7.01 -4.10 12.09
N LEU A 109 -5.97 -4.72 12.66
CA LEU A 109 -4.57 -4.58 12.23
C LEU A 109 -4.23 -5.45 11.01
N VAL A 110 -4.99 -6.53 10.81
CA VAL A 110 -4.88 -7.43 9.65
C VAL A 110 -6.20 -7.49 8.89
N THR A 111 -6.16 -7.98 7.66
CA THR A 111 -7.34 -8.16 6.81
C THR A 111 -8.09 -9.44 7.16
N ALA A 112 -7.36 -10.54 7.37
CA ALA A 112 -7.91 -11.84 7.73
C ALA A 112 -6.91 -12.63 8.57
N ALA A 113 -7.42 -13.61 9.32
CA ALA A 113 -6.64 -14.52 10.15
C ALA A 113 -7.05 -15.98 9.93
N PRO A 114 -6.76 -16.57 8.75
CA PRO A 114 -7.08 -17.96 8.48
C PRO A 114 -6.32 -18.90 9.40
N ASP A 115 -6.94 -20.02 9.74
CA ASP A 115 -6.28 -21.10 10.47
C ASP A 115 -5.33 -21.90 9.56
N ASP A 116 -4.65 -22.89 10.12
CA ASP A 116 -3.71 -23.75 9.40
C ASP A 116 -4.35 -24.65 8.34
N ILE A 117 -5.66 -24.89 8.43
CA ILE A 117 -6.41 -25.66 7.44
C ILE A 117 -6.70 -24.80 6.21
N ASP A 118 -7.16 -23.56 6.42
CA ASP A 118 -7.60 -22.66 5.35
C ASP A 118 -6.45 -21.85 4.74
N TRP A 119 -5.33 -21.65 5.46
CA TRP A 119 -4.24 -20.75 5.08
C TRP A 119 -3.74 -20.98 3.65
N ALA A 120 -3.39 -22.22 3.31
CA ALA A 120 -2.75 -22.53 2.03
C ALA A 120 -3.65 -22.17 0.84
N ASP A 121 -4.95 -22.48 0.95
CA ASP A 121 -5.90 -22.22 -0.12
C ASP A 121 -6.31 -20.76 -0.18
N GLU A 122 -6.55 -20.09 0.96
CA GLU A 122 -6.93 -18.68 0.97
C GLU A 122 -5.82 -17.79 0.41
N ILE A 123 -4.57 -18.00 0.81
CA ILE A 123 -3.43 -17.22 0.29
C ILE A 123 -3.21 -17.50 -1.20
N ARG A 124 -3.27 -18.77 -1.61
CA ARG A 124 -3.11 -19.16 -3.01
C ARG A 124 -4.19 -18.50 -3.88
N LEU A 125 -5.46 -18.60 -3.49
CA LEU A 125 -6.57 -17.98 -4.22
C LEU A 125 -6.41 -16.46 -4.29
N ALA A 126 -6.07 -15.80 -3.19
CA ALA A 126 -5.88 -14.34 -3.18
C ALA A 126 -4.76 -13.90 -4.14
N ILE A 127 -3.68 -14.68 -4.25
CA ILE A 127 -2.58 -14.42 -5.19
C ILE A 127 -2.98 -14.74 -6.63
N GLU A 128 -3.62 -15.88 -6.88
CA GLU A 128 -4.11 -16.29 -8.20
C GLU A 128 -5.09 -15.25 -8.78
N GLU A 129 -6.03 -14.78 -7.97
CA GLU A 129 -6.96 -13.71 -8.33
C GLU A 129 -6.22 -12.43 -8.74
N ARG A 130 -5.21 -12.01 -7.95
CA ARG A 130 -4.41 -10.82 -8.26
C ARG A 130 -3.56 -11.00 -9.52
N ALA A 131 -3.05 -12.18 -9.78
CA ALA A 131 -2.32 -12.48 -11.00
C ALA A 131 -3.24 -12.53 -12.24
N ALA A 132 -4.52 -12.89 -12.07
CA ALA A 132 -5.50 -13.00 -13.14
C ALA A 132 -6.16 -11.66 -13.53
N MET A 133 -6.08 -10.64 -12.67
CA MET A 133 -6.68 -9.31 -12.92
C MET A 133 -5.81 -8.43 -13.81
N SER A 134 -6.43 -7.46 -14.51
CA SER A 134 -5.70 -6.46 -15.30
C SER A 134 -4.78 -5.63 -14.39
N PRO A 135 -3.46 -5.56 -14.68
CA PRO A 135 -2.52 -4.80 -13.86
C PRO A 135 -2.81 -3.29 -13.89
N ASP A 136 -3.39 -2.79 -14.99
CA ASP A 136 -3.78 -1.37 -15.11
C ASP A 136 -4.93 -1.04 -14.15
N ALA A 137 -5.92 -1.94 -14.08
CA ALA A 137 -7.06 -1.79 -13.17
C ALA A 137 -6.64 -1.90 -11.70
N LEU A 138 -5.75 -2.85 -11.38
CA LEU A 138 -5.20 -3.00 -10.03
C LEU A 138 -4.43 -1.75 -9.60
N THR A 139 -3.54 -1.24 -10.46
CA THR A 139 -2.75 -0.03 -10.17
C THR A 139 -3.67 1.16 -9.90
N GLY A 140 -4.72 1.34 -10.73
CA GLY A 140 -5.71 2.40 -10.53
C GLY A 140 -6.48 2.25 -9.23
N MET A 141 -6.98 1.04 -8.92
CA MET A 141 -7.70 0.76 -7.68
C MET A 141 -6.82 0.99 -6.45
N GLU A 142 -5.59 0.48 -6.44
CA GLU A 142 -4.62 0.63 -5.34
C GLU A 142 -4.29 2.10 -5.08
N ALA A 143 -4.05 2.88 -6.13
CA ALA A 143 -3.79 4.32 -6.01
C ALA A 143 -4.96 5.07 -5.34
N ASN A 144 -6.21 4.63 -5.57
CA ASN A 144 -7.39 5.25 -4.95
C ASN A 144 -7.61 4.76 -3.51
N LEU A 145 -7.54 3.45 -3.26
CA LEU A 145 -7.78 2.88 -1.93
C LEU A 145 -6.68 3.26 -0.93
N ARG A 146 -5.44 3.40 -1.38
CA ARG A 146 -4.32 3.85 -0.53
C ARG A 146 -4.42 5.32 -0.15
N PHE A 147 -5.04 6.14 -1.00
CA PHE A 147 -5.11 7.60 -0.86
C PHE A 147 -6.55 8.16 -0.97
N GLY A 148 -7.52 7.52 -0.30
CA GLY A 148 -8.95 7.85 -0.43
C GLY A 148 -9.46 9.03 0.43
N GLY A 149 -8.62 10.00 0.80
CA GLY A 149 -9.03 11.05 1.74
C GLY A 149 -8.19 12.31 1.66
N ARG A 150 -7.18 12.42 2.53
CA ARG A 150 -6.35 13.63 2.64
C ARG A 150 -5.39 13.77 1.47
N GLU A 151 -5.37 14.97 0.88
CA GLU A 151 -4.45 15.36 -0.20
C GLU A 151 -3.40 16.38 0.29
N THR A 152 -2.16 16.21 -0.16
CA THR A 152 -1.00 17.08 0.05
C THR A 152 -0.38 17.48 -1.29
N MET A 153 0.69 18.27 -1.28
CA MET A 153 1.43 18.57 -2.51
C MET A 153 1.96 17.28 -3.15
N GLU A 154 2.49 16.36 -2.35
CA GLU A 154 3.10 15.12 -2.80
C GLU A 154 2.06 14.14 -3.38
N THR A 155 0.91 13.96 -2.73
CA THR A 155 -0.16 13.12 -3.29
C THR A 155 -0.72 13.72 -4.57
N ARG A 156 -0.81 15.06 -4.68
CA ARG A 156 -1.21 15.72 -5.93
C ARG A 156 -0.18 15.53 -7.06
N ILE A 157 1.11 15.40 -6.73
CA ILE A 157 2.15 15.03 -7.70
C ILE A 157 1.91 13.60 -8.20
N PHE A 158 1.76 12.61 -7.32
CA PHE A 158 1.58 11.20 -7.71
C PHE A 158 0.18 10.86 -8.25
N GLY A 159 -0.83 11.62 -7.85
CA GLY A 159 -2.21 11.50 -8.31
C GLY A 159 -2.49 12.43 -9.47
N ARG A 160 -3.03 13.62 -9.18
CA ARG A 160 -3.50 14.58 -10.20
C ARG A 160 -2.48 14.83 -11.32
N LEU A 161 -1.24 15.19 -11.01
CA LEU A 161 -0.25 15.50 -12.04
C LEU A 161 0.18 14.24 -12.82
N THR A 162 0.60 13.20 -12.11
CA THR A 162 1.15 11.99 -12.73
C THR A 162 0.09 11.20 -13.51
N ALA A 163 -1.16 11.11 -13.04
CA ALA A 163 -2.21 10.40 -13.77
C ALA A 163 -2.54 11.08 -15.12
N TRP A 164 -2.64 12.42 -15.13
CA TRP A 164 -2.81 13.17 -16.39
C TRP A 164 -1.61 13.02 -17.31
N GLN A 165 -0.39 13.03 -16.74
CA GLN A 165 0.82 12.80 -17.52
C GLN A 165 0.88 11.39 -18.10
N ASN A 166 0.48 10.37 -17.35
CA ASN A 166 0.43 8.98 -17.83
C ASN A 166 -0.54 8.83 -19.01
N TRP A 167 -1.69 9.49 -18.94
CA TRP A 167 -2.65 9.51 -20.05
C TRP A 167 -2.07 10.19 -21.30
N ILE A 168 -1.32 11.30 -21.14
CA ILE A 168 -0.62 11.96 -22.24
C ILE A 168 0.45 11.03 -22.85
N PHE A 169 1.22 10.34 -22.01
CA PHE A 169 2.32 9.48 -22.45
C PHE A 169 1.89 8.23 -23.22
N GLN A 170 0.62 7.84 -23.14
CA GLN A 170 0.08 6.71 -23.90
C GLN A 170 -0.57 7.12 -25.22
N ARG A 171 -0.51 8.42 -25.60
CA ARG A 171 -1.20 8.96 -26.79
C ARG A 171 -0.25 9.39 -27.91
N PRO A 172 -0.69 9.24 -29.18
CA PRO A 172 0.16 9.45 -30.36
C PRO A 172 0.67 10.89 -30.51
N ASN A 173 -0.07 11.90 -30.03
CA ASN A 173 0.38 13.29 -30.08
C ASN A 173 1.73 13.48 -29.35
N ALA A 174 1.98 12.74 -28.27
CA ALA A 174 3.25 12.82 -27.53
C ALA A 174 4.30 11.85 -28.08
N VAL A 175 3.97 10.54 -28.13
CA VAL A 175 4.93 9.45 -28.34
C VAL A 175 4.88 8.77 -29.71
N GLY A 176 3.92 9.14 -30.58
CA GLY A 176 3.78 8.56 -31.91
C GLY A 176 4.93 8.93 -32.86
N ASP A 177 5.01 8.28 -34.02
CA ASP A 177 6.13 8.45 -34.97
C ASP A 177 6.33 9.89 -35.46
N LYS A 178 5.25 10.64 -35.62
CA LYS A 178 5.24 12.09 -35.90
C LYS A 178 4.79 12.92 -34.68
N GLY A 179 4.84 12.34 -33.49
CA GLY A 179 4.50 12.99 -32.22
C GLY A 179 5.59 13.94 -31.74
N ALA A 180 5.24 14.82 -30.80
CA ALA A 180 6.08 15.92 -30.35
C ALA A 180 7.49 15.48 -29.90
N LEU A 181 7.61 14.34 -29.19
CA LEU A 181 8.89 13.88 -28.66
C LEU A 181 9.84 13.38 -29.77
N LYS A 182 9.31 12.69 -30.79
CA LYS A 182 10.14 12.06 -31.84
C LYS A 182 10.59 13.00 -32.95
N VAL A 183 9.92 14.14 -33.14
CA VAL A 183 10.28 15.16 -34.14
C VAL A 183 11.21 16.25 -33.59
N TYR A 184 11.43 16.28 -32.27
CA TYR A 184 12.35 17.22 -31.65
C TYR A 184 13.75 17.12 -32.27
N GLY A 185 14.29 18.26 -32.72
CA GLY A 185 15.61 18.34 -33.37
C GLY A 185 15.66 17.96 -34.85
N LYS A 186 14.56 17.51 -35.47
CA LYS A 186 14.54 17.10 -36.90
C LYS A 186 14.18 18.20 -37.89
N GLY A 187 13.72 19.37 -37.42
CA GLY A 187 13.19 20.44 -38.27
C GLY A 187 11.81 20.14 -38.87
N GLU A 188 11.18 19.03 -38.46
CA GLU A 188 9.83 18.63 -38.87
C GLU A 188 8.77 19.13 -37.90
N LYS A 189 7.56 19.44 -38.41
CA LYS A 189 6.41 19.79 -37.57
C LYS A 189 5.72 18.52 -37.06
N ALA A 190 5.36 18.52 -35.77
CA ALA A 190 4.56 17.44 -35.18
C ALA A 190 3.15 17.38 -35.80
N ALA A 191 2.62 16.17 -35.93
CA ALA A 191 1.26 15.92 -36.40
C ALA A 191 0.35 15.60 -35.21
N PHE A 192 -0.59 16.49 -34.91
CA PHE A 192 -1.52 16.34 -33.79
C PHE A 192 -2.94 16.03 -34.24
N ASP A 193 -3.63 15.15 -33.51
CA ASP A 193 -5.09 15.16 -33.43
C ASP A 193 -5.52 16.35 -32.56
N TRP A 194 -6.30 17.26 -33.16
CA TRP A 194 -6.75 18.51 -32.53
C TRP A 194 -8.04 18.36 -31.73
N LYS A 195 -8.70 17.20 -31.77
CA LYS A 195 -9.91 16.95 -30.98
C LYS A 195 -9.58 16.90 -29.49
N ARG A 196 -10.41 17.57 -28.68
CA ARG A 196 -10.41 17.42 -27.22
C ARG A 196 -11.00 16.06 -26.83
N VAL A 197 -10.66 15.59 -25.62
CA VAL A 197 -11.21 14.39 -24.98
C VAL A 197 -11.93 14.81 -23.70
#